data_AF-A0A069PLW6-F1
#
_entry.id   AF-A0A069PLW6-F1
#
_cell.length_a   1.000
_cell.length_b   1.000
_cell.length_c   1.000
_cell.angle_alpha   90.00
_cell.angle_beta   90.00
_cell.angle_gamma   90.00
#
_symmetry.space_group_name_H-M   'P 1'
#
loop_
_entity.id
_entity.type
_entity.pdbx_description
1 polymer ?
#
loop_
_entity_poly.entity_id
_entity_poly.type
_entity_poly.pdbx_seq_one_letter_code
_entity_poly.pdbx_strand_id
1 'polypeptide(L)'
;MYTKPWLVSEEATLRTMWAAGVDPKLIASYIPGRSRDAISRHALHLELNRPHWYKPPRPHTNWDQVEQIMTDAGCPLKADRIAELSGLHGSVVYKVLNDRRGRLVYVADWLITTRKPAALWMLGCKPDAHHPLRGKQNPFAVAAGLVAIPEGRRGRIYQQSMSITDKELAA
;
A
#
# COMPACT_ATOMS: atom_id res chain seq x y z
N MET A 1 16.34 -4.35 12.02
CA MET A 1 17.12 -3.43 11.17
C MET A 1 18.04 -2.64 12.09
N TYR A 2 19.36 -2.82 12.01
CA TYR A 2 20.31 -2.06 12.83
C TYR A 2 20.48 -0.66 12.25
N THR A 3 19.99 0.36 12.95
CA THR A 3 20.26 1.77 12.61
C THR A 3 21.71 2.09 12.99
N LYS A 4 22.55 2.43 11.99
CA LYS A 4 23.94 2.89 12.23
C LYS A 4 23.91 4.06 13.24
N PRO A 5 24.64 4.02 14.36
CA PRO A 5 24.69 5.12 15.33
C PRO A 5 25.30 6.37 14.66
N TRP A 6 24.86 7.56 15.05
CA TRP A 6 25.39 8.82 14.52
C TRP A 6 26.73 9.14 15.17
N LEU A 7 27.74 9.40 14.34
CA LEU A 7 29.04 9.85 14.83
C LEU A 7 28.97 11.36 15.09
N VAL A 8 29.74 11.83 16.08
CA VAL A 8 29.85 13.26 16.42
C VAL A 8 30.27 14.10 15.22
N SER A 9 31.16 13.56 14.36
CA SER A 9 31.59 14.23 13.12
C SER A 9 30.46 14.34 12.09
N GLU A 10 29.68 13.27 11.88
CA GLU A 10 28.52 13.28 10.98
C GLU A 10 27.48 14.31 11.43
N GLU A 11 27.25 14.40 12.75
CA GLU A 11 26.32 15.34 13.36
C GLU A 11 26.79 16.80 13.22
N ALA A 12 28.09 17.05 13.40
CA ALA A 12 28.68 18.38 13.20
C ALA A 12 28.57 18.83 11.73
N THR A 13 28.85 17.94 10.78
CA THR A 13 28.64 18.20 9.34
C THR A 13 27.18 18.50 9.06
N LEU A 14 26.26 17.70 9.61
CA LEU A 14 24.82 17.91 9.46
C LEU A 14 24.40 19.30 9.97
N ARG A 15 24.76 19.68 11.20
CA ARG A 15 24.41 20.99 11.78
C ARG A 15 24.88 22.14 10.89
N THR A 16 26.11 22.05 10.41
CA THR A 16 26.75 23.10 9.60
C THR A 16 26.04 23.27 8.26
N MET A 17 25.84 22.16 7.52
CA MET A 17 25.20 22.20 6.21
C MET A 17 23.69 22.52 6.31
N TRP A 18 23.04 22.06 7.37
CA TRP A 18 21.62 22.34 7.62
C TRP A 18 21.38 23.81 7.94
N ALA A 19 22.24 24.42 8.77
CA ALA A 19 22.20 25.85 9.06
C ALA A 19 22.45 26.70 7.81
N ALA A 20 23.33 26.24 6.91
CA ALA A 20 23.54 26.86 5.60
C ALA A 20 22.38 26.65 4.62
N GLY A 21 21.34 25.89 4.99
CA GLY A 21 20.19 25.62 4.14
C GLY A 21 20.51 24.73 2.95
N VAL A 22 21.48 23.82 3.07
CA VAL A 22 21.83 22.89 2.00
C VAL A 22 20.76 21.81 1.85
N ASP A 23 20.48 21.38 0.61
CA ASP A 23 19.51 20.31 0.35
C ASP A 23 19.94 18.97 1.00
N PRO A 24 19.04 18.25 1.69
CA PRO A 24 19.35 17.00 2.38
C PRO A 24 19.92 15.90 1.49
N LYS A 25 19.62 15.92 0.18
CA LYS A 25 20.21 15.00 -0.79
C LYS A 25 21.70 15.28 -0.97
N LEU A 26 22.10 16.55 -0.97
CA LEU A 26 23.50 16.94 -1.03
C LEU A 26 24.19 16.63 0.29
N ILE A 27 23.56 16.90 1.44
CA ILE A 27 24.12 16.50 2.75
C ILE A 27 24.39 14.99 2.80
N ALA A 28 23.47 14.17 2.27
CA ALA A 28 23.64 12.73 2.20
C ALA A 28 24.83 12.29 1.33
N SER A 29 25.28 13.09 0.35
CA SER A 29 26.51 12.76 -0.41
C SER A 29 27.78 13.05 0.38
N TYR A 30 27.74 13.95 1.37
CA TYR A 30 28.88 14.22 2.27
C TYR A 30 28.96 13.25 3.45
N ILE A 31 27.85 12.59 3.81
CA ILE A 31 27.79 11.66 4.94
C ILE A 31 27.54 10.22 4.42
N PRO A 32 28.60 9.44 4.17
CA PRO A 32 28.47 8.14 3.52
C PRO A 32 27.66 7.13 4.36
N GLY A 33 26.77 6.42 3.68
CA GLY A 33 25.89 5.41 4.29
C GLY A 33 24.64 5.99 4.96
N ARG A 34 24.34 7.29 4.77
CA ARG A 34 23.08 7.90 5.18
C ARG A 34 22.22 8.21 3.96
N SER A 35 20.95 7.82 4.02
CA SER A 35 19.97 8.26 3.03
C SER A 35 19.49 9.68 3.33
N ARG A 36 18.97 10.37 2.31
CA ARG A 36 18.27 11.67 2.44
C ARG A 36 17.24 11.66 3.59
N ASP A 37 16.50 10.57 3.70
CA ASP A 37 15.46 10.42 4.72
C ASP A 37 16.07 10.24 6.12
N ALA A 38 17.19 9.53 6.25
CA ALA A 38 17.94 9.44 7.50
C ALA A 38 18.47 10.80 7.96
N ILE A 39 19.03 11.60 7.03
CA ILE A 39 19.44 12.99 7.29
C ILE A 39 18.27 13.82 7.82
N SER A 40 17.15 13.81 7.09
CA SER A 40 15.97 14.63 7.43
C SER A 40 15.36 14.24 8.78
N ARG A 41 15.25 12.93 9.06
CA ARG A 41 14.75 12.42 10.34
C ARG A 41 15.68 12.74 11.51
N HIS A 42 16.98 12.68 11.31
CA HIS A 42 17.93 13.02 12.37
C HIS A 42 18.00 14.53 12.63
N ALA A 43 17.95 15.37 11.60
CA ALA A 43 17.83 16.82 11.78
C ALA A 43 16.57 17.21 12.57
N LEU A 44 15.46 16.50 12.33
CA LEU A 44 14.24 16.66 13.13
C LEU A 44 14.44 16.23 14.60
N HIS A 45 15.15 15.12 14.84
CA HIS A 45 15.46 14.64 16.18
C HIS A 45 16.38 15.60 16.96
N LEU A 46 17.26 16.32 16.25
CA LEU A 46 18.11 17.37 16.80
C LEU A 46 17.43 18.74 16.90
N GLU A 47 16.13 18.81 16.57
CA GLU A 47 15.33 20.04 16.58
C GLU A 47 15.95 21.21 15.80
N LEU A 48 16.69 20.91 14.73
CA LEU A 48 17.32 21.94 13.91
C LEU A 48 16.25 22.76 13.16
N ASN A 49 16.42 24.08 13.16
CA ASN A 49 15.54 24.99 12.43
C ASN A 49 15.44 24.58 10.97
N ARG A 50 14.21 24.46 10.48
CA ARG A 50 13.97 24.01 9.11
C ARG A 50 14.43 25.11 8.13
N PRO A 51 15.14 24.74 7.04
CA PRO A 51 15.57 25.72 6.05
C PRO A 51 14.39 26.48 5.45
N HIS A 52 14.60 27.73 5.04
CA HIS A 52 13.54 28.60 4.50
C HIS A 52 12.82 28.03 3.27
N TRP A 53 13.47 27.16 2.49
CA TRP A 53 12.89 26.47 1.34
C TRP A 53 12.08 25.23 1.71
N TYR A 54 12.19 24.74 2.96
CA TYR A 54 11.43 23.59 3.42
C TYR A 54 9.97 23.96 3.57
N LYS A 55 9.13 23.46 2.66
CA LYS A 55 7.68 23.56 2.78
C LYS A 55 7.20 22.39 3.63
N PRO A 56 6.61 22.62 4.82
CA PRO A 56 6.01 21.53 5.57
C PRO A 56 4.96 20.83 4.70
N PRO A 57 4.82 19.50 4.81
CA PRO A 57 3.71 18.81 4.17
C PRO A 57 2.42 19.50 4.62
N ARG A 58 1.62 19.97 3.65
CA ARG A 58 0.41 20.72 3.96
C ARG A 58 -0.54 19.83 4.76
N PRO A 59 -1.01 20.25 5.95
CA PRO A 59 -1.88 19.46 6.80
C PRO A 59 -3.34 19.45 6.33
N HIS A 60 -3.61 19.74 5.05
CA HIS A 60 -4.94 19.55 4.49
C HIS A 60 -5.16 18.06 4.36
N THR A 61 -5.63 17.43 5.43
CA THR A 61 -6.29 16.17 5.20
C THR A 61 -7.57 16.55 4.47
N ASN A 62 -7.72 16.12 3.22
CA ASN A 62 -8.99 16.22 2.49
C ASN A 62 -10.08 15.32 3.12
N TRP A 63 -9.98 15.09 4.43
CA TRP A 63 -10.79 14.19 5.21
C TRP A 63 -12.19 14.74 5.34
N ASP A 64 -12.36 16.00 5.72
CA ASP A 64 -13.68 16.60 5.90
C ASP A 64 -14.54 16.44 4.63
N GLN A 65 -13.92 16.60 3.45
CA GLN A 65 -14.59 16.38 2.16
C GLN A 65 -14.93 14.91 1.91
N VAL A 66 -14.00 13.99 2.19
CA VAL A 66 -14.23 12.54 2.05
C VAL A 66 -15.30 12.05 3.03
N GLU A 67 -15.26 12.54 4.27
CA GLU A 67 -16.22 12.25 5.33
C GLU A 67 -17.60 12.76 4.97
N GLN A 68 -17.73 13.99 4.48
CA GLN A 68 -19.01 14.53 4.01
C GLN A 68 -19.60 13.66 2.89
N ILE A 69 -18.80 13.31 1.87
CA ILE A 69 -19.28 12.46 0.75
C ILE A 69 -19.73 11.08 1.23
N MET A 70 -18.99 10.46 2.15
CA MET A 70 -19.36 9.15 2.69
C MET A 70 -20.59 9.24 3.60
N THR A 71 -20.74 10.34 4.33
CA THR A 71 -21.92 10.64 5.16
C THR A 71 -23.16 10.83 4.29
N ASP A 72 -23.06 11.66 3.24
CA ASP A 72 -24.14 11.94 2.30
C ASP A 72 -24.57 10.70 1.52
N ALA A 73 -23.62 9.83 1.16
CA ALA A 73 -23.92 8.60 0.45
C ALA A 73 -24.64 7.55 1.32
N GLY A 74 -24.37 7.52 2.63
CA GLY A 74 -25.00 6.58 3.57
C GLY A 74 -24.79 5.09 3.28
N CYS A 75 -23.96 4.74 2.29
CA CYS A 75 -23.74 3.37 1.81
C CYS A 75 -22.25 3.11 1.54
N PRO A 76 -21.81 1.83 1.45
CA PRO A 76 -20.42 1.51 1.18
C PRO A 76 -19.99 2.04 -0.19
N LEU A 77 -18.90 2.80 -0.24
CA LEU A 77 -18.38 3.39 -1.47
C LEU A 77 -17.02 2.84 -1.87
N LYS A 78 -16.82 2.69 -3.17
CA LYS A 78 -15.50 2.42 -3.74
C LYS A 78 -14.65 3.70 -3.66
N ALA A 79 -13.35 3.55 -3.37
CA ALA A 79 -12.42 4.68 -3.34
C ALA A 79 -12.41 5.50 -4.65
N ASP A 80 -12.58 4.84 -5.80
CA ASP A 80 -12.67 5.51 -7.10
C ASP A 80 -13.90 6.43 -7.18
N ARG A 81 -15.04 5.99 -6.62
CA ARG A 81 -16.26 6.81 -6.59
C ARG A 81 -16.11 8.00 -5.65
N ILE A 82 -15.45 7.81 -4.51
CA ILE A 82 -15.11 8.90 -3.58
C ILE A 82 -14.18 9.90 -4.28
N ALA A 83 -13.20 9.43 -5.05
CA ALA A 83 -12.29 10.27 -5.83
C ALA A 83 -13.02 11.11 -6.88
N GLU A 84 -13.93 10.49 -7.65
CA GLU A 84 -14.80 11.20 -8.61
C GLU A 84 -15.62 12.31 -7.95
N LEU A 85 -16.27 12.00 -6.81
CA LEU A 85 -17.15 12.94 -6.11
C LEU A 85 -16.38 14.05 -5.40
N SER A 86 -15.18 13.77 -4.89
CA SER A 86 -14.34 14.75 -4.20
C SER A 86 -13.48 15.59 -5.15
N GLY A 87 -13.33 15.18 -6.41
CA GLY A 87 -12.36 15.77 -7.34
C GLY A 87 -10.90 15.51 -6.93
N LEU A 88 -10.67 14.63 -5.96
CA LEU A 88 -9.34 14.26 -5.49
C LEU A 88 -8.77 13.14 -6.35
N HIS A 89 -7.44 13.10 -6.45
CA HIS A 89 -6.78 11.96 -7.08
C HIS A 89 -6.96 10.69 -6.22
N GLY A 90 -7.22 9.54 -6.86
CA GLY A 90 -7.51 8.29 -6.16
C GLY A 90 -6.44 7.88 -5.14
N SER A 91 -5.15 8.12 -5.43
CA SER A 91 -4.08 7.80 -4.48
C SER A 91 -4.16 8.62 -3.17
N VAL A 92 -4.67 9.84 -3.23
CA VAL A 92 -4.88 10.70 -2.05
C VAL A 92 -6.03 10.15 -1.22
N VAL A 93 -7.13 9.75 -1.86
CA VAL A 93 -8.27 9.11 -1.20
C VAL A 93 -7.83 7.82 -0.50
N TYR A 94 -7.10 6.94 -1.19
CA TYR A 94 -6.57 5.71 -0.59
C TYR A 94 -5.67 5.98 0.62
N LYS A 95 -4.80 7.01 0.54
CA LYS A 95 -3.95 7.39 1.66
C LYS A 95 -4.79 7.85 2.86
N VAL A 96 -5.74 8.74 2.64
CA VAL A 96 -6.62 9.29 3.68
C VAL A 96 -7.45 8.18 4.35
N LEU A 97 -8.01 7.26 3.57
CA LEU A 97 -8.78 6.12 4.07
C LEU A 97 -7.90 5.15 4.86
N ASN A 98 -6.71 4.80 4.36
CA ASN A 98 -5.80 3.89 5.06
C ASN A 98 -5.28 4.48 6.38
N ASP A 99 -4.94 5.77 6.40
CA ASP A 99 -4.45 6.46 7.61
C ASP A 99 -5.50 6.43 8.75
N ARG A 100 -6.78 6.25 8.42
CA ARG A 100 -7.93 6.28 9.35
C ARG A 100 -8.66 4.94 9.49
N ARG A 101 -8.16 3.91 8.83
CA ARG A 101 -8.75 2.57 8.82
C ARG A 101 -8.77 1.97 10.23
N GLY A 102 -9.90 1.37 10.60
CA GLY A 102 -10.17 0.79 11.92
C GLY A 102 -10.49 1.82 13.00
N ARG A 103 -10.39 3.12 12.73
CA ARG A 103 -10.76 4.20 13.67
C ARG A 103 -12.01 4.93 13.22
N LEU A 104 -11.98 5.49 12.00
CA LEU A 104 -13.07 6.29 11.44
C LEU A 104 -13.69 5.67 10.20
N VAL A 105 -12.95 4.80 9.51
CA VAL A 105 -13.44 4.05 8.36
C VAL A 105 -13.08 2.58 8.50
N TYR A 106 -13.89 1.74 7.88
CA TYR A 106 -13.61 0.32 7.74
C TYR A 106 -13.98 -0.16 6.34
N VAL A 107 -13.42 -1.29 5.94
CA VAL A 107 -13.81 -1.97 4.71
C VAL A 107 -15.08 -2.78 5.01
N ALA A 108 -16.22 -2.34 4.50
CA ALA A 108 -17.50 -2.98 4.72
C ALA A 108 -17.67 -4.25 3.88
N ASP A 109 -17.12 -4.27 2.67
CA ASP A 109 -17.18 -5.42 1.77
C ASP A 109 -16.13 -5.31 0.64
N TRP A 110 -16.02 -6.33 -0.21
CA TRP A 110 -15.11 -6.40 -1.34
C TRP A 110 -15.85 -6.74 -2.63
N LEU A 111 -15.70 -5.87 -3.64
CA LEU A 111 -16.14 -6.18 -5.00
C LEU A 111 -15.13 -7.09 -5.67
N ILE A 112 -15.58 -8.28 -6.10
CA ILE A 112 -14.78 -9.19 -6.91
C ILE A 112 -14.65 -8.58 -8.31
N THR A 113 -13.43 -8.20 -8.68
CA THR A 113 -13.13 -7.73 -10.04
C THR A 113 -12.23 -8.74 -10.77
N THR A 114 -12.16 -8.62 -12.09
CA THR A 114 -11.29 -9.44 -12.95
C THR A 114 -9.81 -9.34 -12.55
N ARG A 115 -9.39 -8.22 -11.95
CA ARG A 115 -8.00 -7.97 -11.53
C ARG A 115 -7.81 -8.09 -10.01
N LYS A 116 -7.97 -7.00 -9.27
CA LYS A 116 -7.80 -6.98 -7.82
C LYS A 116 -9.14 -6.68 -7.18
N PRO A 117 -9.55 -7.44 -6.15
CA PRO A 117 -10.74 -7.11 -5.40
C PRO A 117 -10.70 -5.63 -4.96
N ALA A 118 -11.82 -4.93 -5.13
CA ALA A 118 -11.92 -3.53 -4.77
C ALA A 118 -12.64 -3.38 -3.43
N ALA A 119 -12.01 -2.71 -2.48
CA ALA A 119 -12.60 -2.45 -1.18
C ALA A 119 -13.77 -1.46 -1.29
N LEU A 120 -14.86 -1.78 -0.59
CA LEU A 120 -15.97 -0.87 -0.30
C LEU A 120 -15.79 -0.31 1.10
N TRP A 121 -15.68 1.01 1.19
CA TRP A 121 -15.37 1.74 2.42
C TRP A 121 -16.64 2.32 3.01
N MET A 122 -16.72 2.31 4.35
CA MET A 122 -17.81 2.92 5.10
C MET A 122 -17.26 3.63 6.33
N LEU A 123 -17.97 4.68 6.78
CA LEU A 123 -17.68 5.35 8.04
C LEU A 123 -18.04 4.46 9.23
N GLY A 124 -17.17 4.42 10.22
CA GLY A 124 -17.36 3.67 11.46
C GLY A 124 -16.08 2.98 11.94
N CYS A 125 -16.21 2.36 13.11
CA CYS A 125 -15.13 1.69 13.85
C CYS A 125 -15.31 0.16 13.91
N LYS A 126 -15.78 -0.45 12.82
CA LYS A 126 -15.98 -1.90 12.74
C LYS A 126 -14.73 -2.62 12.24
N PRO A 127 -14.57 -3.93 12.54
CA PRO A 127 -13.54 -4.73 11.89
C PRO A 127 -13.79 -4.79 10.39
N ASP A 128 -12.70 -4.86 9.63
CA ASP A 128 -12.79 -4.94 8.17
C ASP A 128 -13.35 -6.29 7.73
N ALA A 129 -14.11 -6.26 6.63
CA ALA A 129 -14.53 -7.45 5.92
C ALA A 129 -13.32 -8.26 5.44
N HIS A 130 -13.45 -9.58 5.51
CA HIS A 130 -12.41 -10.50 5.07
C HIS A 130 -12.06 -10.25 3.60
N HIS A 131 -10.79 -9.97 3.34
CA HIS A 131 -10.30 -9.83 1.99
C HIS A 131 -10.55 -11.14 1.23
N PRO A 132 -11.21 -11.12 0.06
CA PRO A 132 -11.42 -12.32 -0.73
C PRO A 132 -10.04 -12.79 -1.21
N LEU A 133 -9.52 -13.83 -0.56
CA LEU A 133 -8.26 -14.43 -0.93
C LEU A 133 -8.42 -14.94 -2.36
N ARG A 134 -7.59 -14.45 -3.29
CA ARG A 134 -7.27 -15.26 -4.46
C ARG A 134 -6.43 -16.40 -3.93
N GLY A 135 -7.09 -17.47 -3.51
CA GLY A 135 -6.41 -18.72 -3.25
C GLY A 135 -5.57 -19.03 -4.48
N LYS A 136 -4.25 -19.00 -4.34
CA LYS A 136 -3.34 -19.63 -5.29
C LYS A 136 -3.56 -21.13 -5.08
N GLN A 137 -4.71 -21.64 -5.53
CA GLN A 137 -5.01 -23.05 -5.47
C GLN A 137 -4.02 -23.71 -6.41
N ASN A 138 -3.11 -24.46 -5.80
CA ASN A 138 -2.10 -25.18 -6.55
C ASN A 138 -2.83 -26.24 -7.38
N PRO A 139 -2.89 -26.11 -8.72
CA PRO A 139 -3.60 -27.07 -9.56
C PRO A 139 -3.06 -28.50 -9.38
N PHE A 140 -1.78 -28.65 -9.01
CA PHE A 140 -1.18 -29.94 -8.71
C PHE A 140 -1.65 -30.52 -7.37
N ALA A 141 -1.93 -29.69 -6.37
CA ALA A 141 -2.49 -30.17 -5.10
C ALA A 141 -3.95 -30.65 -5.27
N VAL A 142 -4.70 -30.01 -6.17
CA VAL A 142 -6.05 -30.46 -6.57
C VAL A 142 -5.96 -31.77 -7.36
N ALA A 143 -5.05 -31.86 -8.34
CA ALA A 143 -4.83 -33.08 -9.13
C ALA A 143 -4.33 -34.28 -8.28
N ALA A 144 -3.55 -34.01 -7.23
CA ALA A 144 -3.09 -35.01 -6.27
C ALA A 144 -4.15 -35.41 -5.22
N GLY A 145 -5.36 -34.84 -5.28
CA GLY A 145 -6.44 -35.12 -4.31
C GLY A 145 -6.22 -34.54 -2.91
N LEU A 146 -5.23 -33.67 -2.73
CA LEU A 146 -4.88 -33.07 -1.44
C LEU A 146 -5.78 -31.87 -1.07
N VAL A 147 -6.51 -31.33 -2.05
CA VAL A 147 -7.44 -30.20 -1.88
C VAL A 147 -8.73 -30.50 -2.63
N ALA A 148 -9.88 -30.29 -1.99
CA ALA A 148 -11.19 -30.47 -2.61
C ALA A 148 -11.35 -29.58 -3.86
N ILE A 149 -11.89 -30.16 -4.93
CA ILE A 149 -12.21 -29.44 -6.17
C ILE A 149 -13.34 -28.45 -5.84
N PRO A 150 -13.15 -27.14 -6.06
CA PRO A 150 -14.22 -26.18 -5.83
C PRO A 150 -15.36 -26.43 -6.82
N GLU A 151 -16.55 -26.75 -6.31
CA GLU A 151 -17.75 -26.89 -7.11
C GLU A 151 -18.24 -25.51 -7.58
N GLY A 152 -17.92 -25.17 -8.83
CA GLY A 152 -18.34 -23.93 -9.49
C GLY A 152 -17.51 -23.64 -10.75
N ARG A 153 -18.16 -23.59 -11.92
CA ARG A 153 -17.53 -23.27 -13.23
C ARG A 153 -16.86 -21.88 -13.17
N ARG A 154 -15.68 -21.60 -13.73
CA ARG A 154 -15.17 -21.90 -15.09
C ARG A 154 -13.64 -21.79 -15.09
N GLY A 155 -12.94 -22.86 -15.45
CA GLY A 155 -11.52 -22.88 -15.80
C GLY A 155 -11.28 -23.98 -16.83
N ARG A 156 -10.32 -23.80 -17.75
CA ARG A 156 -9.94 -24.84 -18.70
C ARG A 156 -9.22 -25.95 -17.93
N ILE A 157 -9.92 -27.04 -17.64
CA ILE A 157 -9.31 -28.27 -17.14
C ILE A 157 -8.71 -28.97 -18.37
N TYR A 158 -7.39 -28.95 -18.49
CA TYR A 158 -6.69 -29.81 -19.45
C TYR A 158 -6.59 -31.19 -18.81
N GLN A 159 -7.40 -32.13 -19.27
CA GLN A 159 -7.24 -33.54 -18.95
C GLN A 159 -6.17 -34.11 -19.90
N GLN A 160 -4.95 -34.28 -19.42
CA GLN A 160 -3.94 -35.08 -20.12
C GLN A 160 -4.15 -36.55 -19.76
N SER A 161 -4.39 -37.40 -20.77
CA SER A 161 -4.42 -38.85 -20.58
C SER A 161 -3.01 -39.34 -20.25
N MET A 162 -2.81 -39.90 -19.05
CA MET A 162 -1.59 -40.64 -18.69
C MET A 162 -1.64 -42.12 -19.11
N SER A 163 -2.38 -42.44 -20.16
CA SER A 163 -2.27 -43.76 -20.80
C SER A 163 -1.02 -43.75 -21.67
N ILE A 164 0.09 -44.26 -21.13
CA ILE A 164 1.25 -44.67 -21.93
C ILE A 164 0.82 -45.93 -22.68
N THR A 165 0.09 -45.75 -23.76
CA THR A 165 0.07 -46.70 -24.86
C THR A 165 0.74 -46.01 -26.02
N ASP A 166 2.08 -45.97 -25.93
CA ASP A 166 2.94 -45.66 -27.06
C ASP A 166 2.66 -46.70 -28.16
N LYS A 167 1.94 -46.28 -29.18
CA LYS A 167 2.03 -46.83 -30.52
C LYS A 167 2.53 -45.74 -31.47
N GLU A 168 3.67 -45.14 -31.13
CA GLU A 168 4.55 -44.52 -32.12
C GLU A 168 5.59 -45.55 -32.57
N LEU A 169 5.12 -46.57 -33.30
CA LEU A 169 5.98 -47.36 -34.17
C LEU A 169 5.11 -47.98 -35.27
N ALA A 170 5.45 -47.64 -36.52
CA ALA A 170 4.87 -48.06 -37.81
C ALA A 170 3.80 -47.15 -38.43
N ALA A 171 4.23 -46.12 -39.17
CA ALA A 171 4.13 -46.04 -40.64
C ALA A 171 4.61 -44.67 -41.14
#